data_AF-A0A959QFA0-F1
#
_entry.id   AF-A0A959QFA0-F1
#
_cell.length_a   1.000
_cell.length_b   1.000
_cell.length_c   1.000
_cell.angle_alpha   90.00
_cell.angle_beta   90.00
_cell.angle_gamma   90.00
#
_symmetry.space_group_name_H-M   'P 1'
#
loop_
_entity.id
_entity.type
_entity.pdbx_description
1 polymer ?
#
loop_
_entity_poly.entity_id
_entity_poly.type
_entity_poly.pdbx_seq_one_letter_code
_entity_poly.pdbx_strand_id
1 'polypeptide(L)'
;MNNLEFKIDEIKKLLEQGQIEVAMSGIKTLLMQLELKTLKDEIVEIEGLYNIVYSDRLKSNISYDKFAESANKTIKSILIILNKILKTKSTLPLGPTETLPDVFKQKDVDTVSSTKKFVK
;
A
#
# COMPACT_ATOMS: atom_id res chain seq x y z
N MET A 1 10.03 -0.49 -17.86
CA MET A 1 9.33 -0.20 -16.60
C MET A 1 10.37 0.20 -15.57
N ASN A 2 10.27 1.40 -15.00
CA ASN A 2 11.20 1.81 -13.94
C ASN A 2 10.90 1.03 -12.65
N ASN A 3 11.93 0.67 -11.88
CA ASN A 3 11.80 -0.06 -10.61
C ASN A 3 10.83 0.65 -9.62
N LEU A 4 10.71 1.98 -9.69
CA LEU A 4 9.76 2.73 -8.88
C LEU A 4 8.29 2.55 -9.34
N GLU A 5 8.05 2.59 -10.64
CA GLU A 5 6.69 2.42 -11.21
C GLU A 5 6.15 1.04 -10.86
N PHE A 6 6.99 0.02 -10.97
CA PHE A 6 6.64 -1.34 -10.58
C PHE A 6 6.22 -1.43 -9.11
N LYS A 7 7.03 -0.89 -8.19
CA LYS A 7 6.70 -0.87 -6.74
C LYS A 7 5.39 -0.15 -6.45
N ILE A 8 5.15 0.96 -7.14
CA ILE A 8 3.93 1.74 -6.96
C ILE A 8 2.71 0.98 -7.46
N ASP A 9 2.84 0.26 -8.58
CA ASP A 9 1.76 -0.57 -9.09
C ASP A 9 1.49 -1.79 -8.19
N GLU A 10 2.50 -2.37 -7.54
CA GLU A 10 2.28 -3.40 -6.51
C GLU A 10 1.49 -2.84 -5.32
N ILE A 11 1.83 -1.64 -4.83
CA ILE A 11 1.09 -1.01 -3.73
C ILE A 11 -0.35 -0.72 -4.14
N LYS A 12 -0.61 -0.27 -5.38
CA LYS A 12 -1.99 -0.09 -5.88
C LYS A 12 -2.78 -1.39 -5.86
N LYS A 13 -2.18 -2.51 -6.29
CA LYS A 13 -2.85 -3.82 -6.23
C LYS A 13 -3.20 -4.23 -4.80
N LEU A 14 -2.31 -3.98 -3.83
CA LEU A 14 -2.58 -4.23 -2.42
C LEU A 14 -3.79 -3.41 -1.93
N LEU A 15 -3.91 -2.14 -2.35
CA LEU A 15 -5.06 -1.30 -2.02
C LEU A 15 -6.36 -1.80 -2.66
N GLU A 16 -6.32 -2.24 -3.91
CA GLU A 16 -7.47 -2.85 -4.61
C GLU A 16 -7.94 -4.13 -3.92
N GLN A 17 -7.02 -4.88 -3.32
CA GLN A 17 -7.31 -6.08 -2.53
C GLN A 17 -7.76 -5.79 -1.09
N GLY A 18 -7.83 -4.51 -0.69
CA GLY A 18 -8.17 -4.09 0.66
C GLY A 18 -7.06 -4.32 1.69
N GLN A 19 -5.84 -4.67 1.26
CA GLN A 19 -4.67 -4.88 2.10
C GLN A 19 -3.98 -3.55 2.46
N ILE A 20 -4.74 -2.66 3.11
CA ILE A 20 -4.33 -1.27 3.37
C ILE A 20 -3.08 -1.21 4.27
N GLU A 21 -2.98 -2.05 5.31
CA GLU A 21 -1.80 -2.09 6.20
C GLU A 21 -0.52 -2.46 5.45
N VAL A 22 -0.60 -3.47 4.59
CA VAL A 22 0.55 -3.93 3.79
C VAL A 22 0.94 -2.83 2.79
N ALA A 23 -0.04 -2.21 2.14
CA ALA A 23 0.19 -1.07 1.25
C ALA A 23 0.89 0.09 1.98
N MET A 24 0.45 0.44 3.20
CA MET A 24 1.07 1.50 4.01
C MET A 24 2.53 1.18 4.37
N SER A 25 2.82 -0.07 4.73
CA SER A 25 4.21 -0.53 4.97
C SER A 25 5.09 -0.40 3.71
N GLY A 26 4.55 -0.76 2.55
CA GLY A 26 5.23 -0.58 1.26
C GLY A 26 5.54 0.88 0.96
N ILE A 27 4.62 1.79 1.24
CA ILE A 27 4.81 3.24 1.02
C ILE A 27 5.87 3.81 1.96
N LYS A 28 5.84 3.45 3.25
CA LYS A 28 6.87 3.86 4.21
C LYS A 28 8.26 3.44 3.76
N THR A 29 8.38 2.20 3.28
CA THR A 29 9.63 1.67 2.74
C THR A 29 10.09 2.50 1.54
N LEU A 30 9.20 2.79 0.59
CA LEU A 30 9.49 3.65 -0.56
C LEU A 30 9.95 5.05 -0.13
N LEU A 31 9.27 5.67 0.81
CA LEU A 31 9.65 7.01 1.30
C LEU A 31 11.03 7.02 1.95
N MET A 32 11.37 5.97 2.71
CA MET A 32 12.71 5.79 3.27
C MET A 32 13.77 5.65 2.18
N GLN A 33 13.53 4.80 1.18
CA GLN A 33 14.47 4.57 0.07
C GLN A 33 14.70 5.81 -0.79
N LEU A 34 13.69 6.68 -0.90
CA LEU A 34 13.77 7.90 -1.69
C LEU A 34 14.15 9.13 -0.84
N GLU A 35 14.39 8.96 0.46
CA GLU A 35 14.70 10.01 1.42
C GLU A 35 13.70 11.19 1.40
N LEU A 36 12.44 10.92 1.05
CA LEU A 36 11.38 11.92 0.87
C LEU A 36 10.77 12.34 2.21
N LYS A 37 11.56 13.05 3.02
CA LYS A 37 11.15 13.55 4.36
C LYS A 37 9.86 14.36 4.33
N THR A 38 9.62 15.14 3.27
CA THR A 38 8.43 15.97 3.11
C THR A 38 7.12 15.18 2.99
N LEU A 39 7.17 13.94 2.50
CA LEU A 39 6.00 13.08 2.37
C LEU A 39 5.81 12.15 3.57
N LYS A 40 6.79 12.10 4.49
CA LYS A 40 6.74 11.27 5.69
C LYS A 40 5.63 11.73 6.63
N ASP A 41 5.48 13.04 6.81
CA ASP A 41 4.46 13.61 7.68
C ASP A 41 3.04 13.36 7.12
N GLU A 42 2.87 13.46 5.80
CA GLU A 42 1.59 13.13 5.14
C GLU A 42 1.21 11.65 5.35
N ILE A 43 2.18 10.72 5.34
CA ILE A 43 1.90 9.30 5.61
C ILE A 43 1.52 9.04 7.05
N VAL A 44 2.17 9.71 8.01
CA VAL A 44 1.81 9.60 9.43
C VAL A 44 0.37 10.07 9.66
N GLU A 45 -0.05 11.14 8.99
CA GLU A 45 -1.44 11.63 9.05
C GLU A 45 -2.44 10.59 8.51
N ILE A 46 -2.14 9.99 7.35
CA ILE A 46 -2.97 8.93 6.76
C ILE A 46 -3.06 7.69 7.68
N GLU A 47 -1.97 7.33 8.35
CA GLU A 47 -2.00 6.25 9.36
C GLU A 47 -2.90 6.59 10.54
N GLY A 48 -2.87 7.84 11.00
CA GLY A 48 -3.79 8.32 12.03
C GLY A 48 -5.24 8.11 11.60
N LEU A 49 -5.58 8.49 10.36
CA LEU A 49 -6.92 8.28 9.80
C LEU A 49 -7.29 6.80 9.70
N TYR A 50 -6.39 5.95 9.20
CA TYR A 50 -6.63 4.51 9.11
C TYR A 50 -6.86 3.88 10.49
N ASN A 51 -6.03 4.21 11.48
CA ASN A 51 -6.13 3.66 12.83
C ASN A 51 -7.43 4.04 13.53
N ILE A 52 -7.92 5.27 13.33
CA ILE A 52 -9.23 5.71 13.84
C ILE A 52 -10.34 4.85 13.23
N VAL A 53 -10.35 4.73 11.89
CA VAL A 53 -11.37 3.98 11.15
C VAL A 53 -11.37 2.49 11.51
N TYR A 54 -10.18 1.90 11.66
CA TYR A 54 -10.02 0.50 12.05
C TYR A 54 -10.46 0.26 13.50
N SER A 55 -10.10 1.15 14.42
CA SER A 55 -10.51 1.09 15.82
C SER A 55 -12.02 1.21 15.98
N ASP A 56 -12.65 2.10 15.21
CA ASP A 56 -14.11 2.30 15.25
C ASP A 56 -14.87 1.09 14.68
N ARG A 57 -14.31 0.42 13.65
CA ARG A 57 -14.85 -0.85 13.15
C ARG A 57 -14.77 -1.95 14.19
N LEU A 58 -13.62 -2.12 14.85
CA LEU A 58 -13.43 -3.13 15.89
C LEU A 58 -14.39 -2.94 17.07
N LYS A 59 -14.66 -1.69 17.43
CA LYS A 59 -15.63 -1.35 18.48
C LYS A 59 -17.09 -1.43 18.02
N SER A 60 -17.34 -1.77 16.75
CA SER A 60 -18.67 -1.79 16.13
C SER A 60 -19.43 -0.45 16.27
N ASN A 61 -18.69 0.66 16.41
CA ASN A 61 -19.24 1.99 16.63
C ASN A 61 -19.69 2.68 15.34
N ILE A 62 -19.37 2.11 14.17
CA ILE A 62 -19.68 2.66 12.86
C ILE A 62 -20.36 1.62 11.97
N SER A 63 -21.31 2.07 11.15
CA SER A 63 -21.93 1.22 10.13
C SER A 63 -20.92 0.84 9.05
N TYR A 64 -21.22 -0.24 8.32
CA TYR A 64 -20.41 -0.69 7.18
C TYR A 64 -20.22 0.41 6.14
N ASP A 65 -21.27 1.19 5.84
CA ASP A 65 -21.19 2.29 4.86
C ASP A 65 -20.23 3.39 5.29
N LYS A 66 -20.25 3.78 6.58
CA LYS A 66 -19.32 4.78 7.13
C LYS A 66 -17.88 4.27 7.16
N PHE A 67 -17.70 2.97 7.42
CA PHE A 67 -16.40 2.33 7.34
C PHE A 67 -15.88 2.32 5.89
N ALA A 68 -16.71 1.91 4.92
CA ALA A 68 -16.36 1.88 3.51
C ALA A 68 -16.05 3.28 2.96
N GLU A 69 -16.81 4.30 3.34
CA GLU A 69 -16.53 5.69 2.97
C GLU A 69 -15.18 6.16 3.49
N SER A 70 -14.88 5.86 4.76
CA SER A 70 -13.62 6.27 5.38
C SER A 70 -12.43 5.52 4.83
N ALA A 71 -12.54 4.19 4.62
CA ALA A 71 -11.53 3.39 3.94
C ALA A 71 -11.27 3.90 2.52
N ASN A 72 -12.31 4.27 1.77
CA ASN A 72 -12.16 4.88 0.44
C ASN A 72 -11.45 6.23 0.48
N LYS A 73 -11.70 7.07 1.50
CA LYS A 73 -10.95 8.33 1.71
C LYS A 73 -9.47 8.07 1.99
N THR A 74 -9.16 7.07 2.82
CA THR A 74 -7.79 6.64 3.10
C THR A 74 -7.09 6.16 1.82
N ILE A 75 -7.73 5.27 1.05
CA ILE A 75 -7.19 4.78 -0.23
C ILE A 75 -6.93 5.93 -1.20
N LYS A 76 -7.86 6.88 -1.36
CA LYS A 76 -7.67 8.06 -2.21
C LYS A 76 -6.46 8.90 -1.78
N SER A 77 -6.30 9.12 -0.48
CA SER A 77 -5.18 9.89 0.07
C SER A 77 -3.84 9.19 -0.21
N ILE A 78 -3.80 7.87 -0.06
CA ILE A 78 -2.64 7.05 -0.39
C ILE A 78 -2.28 7.17 -1.89
N LEU A 79 -3.27 7.06 -2.78
CA LEU A 79 -3.05 7.18 -4.22
C LEU A 79 -2.49 8.56 -4.61
N ILE A 80 -2.90 9.63 -3.92
CA ILE A 80 -2.33 10.97 -4.11
C ILE A 80 -0.84 10.98 -3.75
N ILE A 81 -0.44 10.38 -2.63
CA ILE A 81 0.97 10.31 -2.22
C ILE A 81 1.78 9.49 -3.23
N LEU A 82 1.28 8.35 -3.69
CA LEU A 82 1.96 7.54 -4.71
C LEU A 82 2.21 8.35 -5.99
N ASN A 83 1.24 9.14 -6.43
CA ASN A 83 1.40 10.06 -7.56
C ASN A 83 2.41 11.18 -7.28
N LYS A 84 2.45 11.73 -6.06
CA LYS A 84 3.48 12.70 -5.65
C LYS A 84 4.87 12.07 -5.74
N ILE A 85 5.06 10.85 -5.21
CA ILE A 85 6.34 10.11 -5.26
C ILE A 85 6.82 9.95 -6.71
N LEU A 86 5.94 9.56 -7.63
CA LEU A 86 6.26 9.46 -9.06
C LEU A 86 6.75 10.79 -9.63
N LYS A 87 6.07 11.90 -9.30
CA LYS A 87 6.44 13.24 -9.76
C LYS A 87 7.77 13.70 -9.17
N THR A 88 8.06 13.44 -7.90
CA THR A 88 9.30 13.88 -7.26
C THR A 88 10.54 13.24 -7.88
N LYS A 89 10.46 11.99 -8.37
CA LYS A 89 11.59 11.35 -9.07
C LYS A 89 11.82 11.90 -10.48
N SER A 90 10.78 12.42 -11.14
CA SER A 90 10.94 13.09 -12.44
C SER A 90 11.80 14.36 -12.36
N THR A 91 12.03 14.87 -11.16
CA THR A 91 12.85 16.06 -10.88
C THR A 91 14.21 15.76 -10.23
N LEU A 92 14.50 14.51 -9.85
CA LEU A 92 15.74 14.12 -9.19
C LEU A 92 16.68 13.39 -10.18
N PRO A 93 17.97 13.78 -10.28
CA PRO A 93 18.92 13.08 -11.14
C PRO A 93 19.07 11.62 -10.70
N LEU A 94 18.98 10.70 -11.67
CA LEU A 94 19.02 9.24 -11.47
C LEU A 94 20.38 8.79 -10.90
N GLY A 95 20.45 8.60 -9.58
CA GLY A 95 21.51 7.83 -8.92
C GLY A 95 21.31 6.31 -9.09
N PRO A 96 22.37 5.50 -8.83
CA PRO A 96 22.38 4.08 -9.13
C PRO A 96 21.29 3.32 -8.37
N THR A 97 20.65 2.38 -9.08
CA THR A 97 19.53 1.54 -8.65
C THR A 97 19.88 0.67 -7.44
N GLU A 98 19.40 1.05 -6.25
CA GLU A 98 19.37 0.16 -5.09
C GLU A 98 18.14 -0.78 -5.13
N THR A 99 18.40 -2.05 -4.81
CA THR A 99 17.44 -3.15 -4.73
C THR A 99 16.52 -3.00 -3.52
N LEU A 100 15.31 -3.58 -3.60
CA LEU A 100 14.30 -3.57 -2.52
C LEU A 100 14.75 -4.40 -1.30
N PRO A 101 14.31 -4.04 -0.08
CA PRO A 101 14.41 -4.93 1.07
C PRO A 101 13.45 -6.12 0.88
N ASP A 102 13.80 -7.25 1.52
CA ASP A 102 13.14 -8.57 1.41
C ASP A 102 11.63 -8.60 1.74
N VAL A 103 11.04 -7.50 2.20
CA VAL A 103 9.60 -7.37 2.51
C VAL A 103 8.72 -7.58 1.26
N PHE A 104 9.24 -7.28 0.07
CA PHE A 104 8.54 -7.51 -1.21
C PHE A 104 8.77 -8.92 -1.78
N LYS A 105 9.62 -9.74 -1.16
CA LYS A 105 9.80 -11.15 -1.54
C LYS A 105 8.86 -12.06 -0.74
N GLN A 106 7.57 -11.72 -0.69
CA GLN A 106 6.59 -12.75 -0.35
C GLN A 106 6.53 -13.74 -1.52
N LYS A 107 7.33 -14.79 -1.35
CA LYS A 107 7.37 -16.02 -2.13
C LYS A 107 5.96 -16.55 -2.36
N ASP A 108 5.73 -16.98 -3.60
CA ASP A 108 4.89 -18.11 -4.00
C ASP A 108 3.94 -18.61 -2.90
N VAL A 109 2.73 -18.04 -2.85
CA VAL A 109 1.61 -18.81 -2.30
C VAL A 109 1.24 -19.81 -3.39
N ASP A 110 1.67 -21.04 -3.16
CA ASP A 110 1.40 -22.20 -3.97
C ASP A 110 -0.01 -22.17 -4.55
N THR A 111 -0.02 -22.30 -5.88
CA THR A 111 -1.20 -22.68 -6.64
C THR A 111 -1.61 -24.09 -6.19
N VAL A 112 -2.50 -24.21 -5.21
CA VAL A 112 -3.21 -25.47 -4.95
C VAL A 112 -4.33 -25.59 -5.98
N SER A 113 -3.96 -25.75 -7.25
CA SER A 113 -4.80 -26.40 -8.24
C SER A 113 -4.55 -27.89 -8.13
N SER A 114 -5.42 -28.59 -7.41
CA SER A 114 -5.61 -30.03 -7.58
C SER A 114 -7.08 -30.37 -7.47
N THR A 115 -7.72 -30.35 -8.63
CA THR A 115 -8.93 -31.10 -8.97
C THR A 115 -8.79 -32.58 -8.59
N LYS A 116 -9.78 -33.16 -7.88
CA LYS A 116 -10.46 -34.41 -8.28
C LYS A 116 -11.49 -34.91 -7.25
N LYS A 117 -12.73 -35.09 -7.75
CA LYS A 117 -13.65 -36.21 -7.51
C LYS A 117 -13.77 -36.74 -6.08
N PHE A 118 -14.86 -36.38 -5.41
CA PHE A 118 -15.53 -37.30 -4.51
C PHE A 118 -16.46 -38.19 -5.33
N VAL A 119 -16.05 -39.45 -5.50
CA VAL A 119 -16.88 -40.57 -5.95
C VAL A 119 -17.67 -41.06 -4.72
N LYS A 120 -18.95 -41.35 -4.90
CA LYS A 120 -19.71 -42.26 -4.03
C LYS A 120 -20.21 -43.41 -4.89
#